data_AF-A0A1H9YB12-F1
#
_entry.id   AF-A0A1H9YB12-F1
#
_cell.length_a   1.000
_cell.length_b   1.000
_cell.length_c   1.000
_cell.angle_alpha   90.00
_cell.angle_beta   90.00
_cell.angle_gamma   90.00
#
_symmetry.space_group_name_H-M   'P 1'
#
loop_
_entity.id
_entity.type
_entity.pdbx_description
1 polymer ?
#
loop_
_entity_poly.entity_id
_entity_poly.type
_entity_poly.pdbx_seq_one_letter_code
_entity_poly.pdbx_strand_id
1 'polypeptide(L)' 'MELVKVYCENCGSEIIVYDTHVKKHMYCTIHCLESAGGSSSGSDQTAST' A
#
# COMPACT_ATOMS: atom_id res chain seq x y z
N MET A 1 9.44 -2.21 21.48
CA MET A 1 8.61 -2.35 20.28
C MET A 1 7.48 -1.35 20.45
N GLU A 2 7.46 -0.33 19.61
CA GLU A 2 6.48 0.76 19.70
C GLU A 2 5.65 0.81 18.41
N LEU A 3 4.37 1.16 18.54
CA LEU A 3 3.50 1.39 17.38
C LEU A 3 3.77 2.80 16.85
N VAL A 4 4.14 2.88 15.58
CA VAL A 4 4.41 4.12 14.88
C VAL A 4 3.38 4.34 13.78
N LYS A 5 3.12 5.62 13.50
CA LYS A 5 2.22 6.07 12.45
C LYS A 5 3.01 6.32 11.18
N VAL A 6 2.64 5.66 10.09
CA VAL A 6 3.19 5.87 8.75
C VAL A 6 2.06 6.10 7.76
N TYR A 7 2.38 6.57 6.56
CA TYR A 7 1.39 6.87 5.53
C TYR A 7 1.65 6.02 4.29
N CYS A 8 0.56 5.55 3.66
CA CYS A 8 0.62 4.87 2.38
C CYS A 8 1.19 5.80 1.32
N GLU A 9 2.25 5.38 0.63
CA GLU A 9 2.87 6.20 -0.42
C GLU A 9 1.99 6.35 -1.67
N ASN A 10 1.01 5.46 -1.88
CA ASN A 10 0.12 5.50 -3.03
C ASN A 10 -1.11 6.39 -2.79
N CYS A 11 -1.79 6.25 -1.64
CA CYS A 11 -3.08 6.91 -1.39
C CYS A 11 -3.08 7.86 -0.18
N GLY A 12 -1.98 7.97 0.56
CA GLY A 12 -1.87 8.84 1.74
C GLY A 12 -2.62 8.38 2.99
N SER A 13 -3.23 7.18 2.97
CA SER A 13 -3.93 6.65 4.15
C SER A 13 -2.98 6.36 5.30
N GLU A 14 -3.47 6.57 6.52
CA GLU A 14 -2.74 6.28 7.75
C GLU A 14 -2.61 4.76 8.00
N ILE A 15 -1.42 4.32 8.40
CA ILE A 15 -1.10 2.93 8.73
C ILE A 15 -0.40 2.91 10.09
N ILE A 16 -0.87 2.07 10.99
CA ILE A 16 -0.23 1.85 12.30
C ILE A 16 0.51 0.52 12.25
N VAL A 17 1.84 0.58 12.38
CA VAL A 17 2.72 -0.59 12.35
C VAL A 17 3.73 -0.50 13.49
N TYR A 18 4.37 -1.63 13.83
CA TYR A 18 5.50 -1.59 14.74
C TYR A 18 6.72 -0.96 14.08
N ASP A 19 7.55 -0.27 14.86
CA ASP A 19 8.80 0.37 14.41
C ASP A 19 9.71 -0.62 13.66
N THR A 20 9.76 -1.88 14.12
CA THR A 20 10.55 -2.96 13.54
C THR A 20 10.03 -3.42 12.17
N HIS A 21 8.78 -3.12 11.83
CA HIS A 21 8.14 -3.48 10.56
C HIS A 21 8.14 -2.33 9.58
N VAL A 22 8.70 -1.16 9.94
CA VAL A 22 8.82 -0.02 9.05
C VAL A 22 9.78 -0.36 7.90
N LYS A 23 9.26 -0.30 6.67
CA LYS A 23 10.02 -0.48 5.44
C LYS A 23 10.13 0.86 4.73
N LYS A 24 11.11 0.96 3.81
CA LYS A 24 11.32 2.14 2.97
C LYS A 24 10.07 2.54 2.19
N HIS A 25 9.30 1.54 1.74
CA HIS A 25 8.04 1.75 1.03
C HIS A 25 6.88 1.11 1.79
N MET A 26 5.81 1.89 2.00
CA MET A 26 4.65 1.52 2.81
C MET A 26 3.35 1.68 2.05
N TYR A 27 2.51 0.64 2.10
CA TYR A 27 1.25 0.58 1.37
C TYR A 27 0.16 -0.01 2.27
N CYS A 28 -1.03 0.61 2.26
CA CYS A 28 -2.15 0.17 3.09
C CYS A 28 -2.79 -1.12 2.59
N THR A 29 -2.65 -1.43 1.29
CA THR A 29 -3.23 -2.60 0.63
C THR A 29 -2.30 -3.14 -0.46
N ILE A 30 -2.54 -4.39 -0.86
CA ILE A 30 -1.83 -5.03 -1.98
C ILE A 30 -2.07 -4.23 -3.27
N HIS A 31 -3.28 -3.71 -3.51
CA HIS A 31 -3.56 -2.87 -4.68
C HIS A 31 -2.69 -1.60 -4.73
N CYS A 32 -2.46 -0.95 -3.59
CA CYS A 32 -1.58 0.22 -3.51
C CYS A 32 -0.11 -0.12 -3.79
N LEU A 33 0.34 -1.29 -3.31
CA LEU A 33 1.67 -1.81 -3.61
C LEU A 33 1.82 -2.13 -5.10
N GLU A 34 0.85 -2.82 -5.69
CA GLU A 34 0.84 -3.19 -7.11
C GLU A 34 0.78 -1.95 -8.02
N SER A 35 -0.02 -0.95 -7.64
CA SER A 35 -0.12 0.34 -8.37
C SER A 35 1.20 1.11 -8.37
N ALA A 36 1.97 1.04 -7.29
CA ALA A 36 3.25 1.73 -7.15
C ALA A 36 4.42 0.96 -7.79
N GLY A 37 4.36 -0.37 -7.83
CA GLY A 37 5.40 -1.26 -8.34
C GLY A 37 5.42 -1.47 -9.86
N GLY A 38 4.76 -0.58 -10.62
CA GLY A 38 4.46 -0.71 -12.05
C GLY A 38 5.44 -1.55 -12.88
N SER A 39 5.04 -2.81 -13.14
CA SER A 39 5.54 -3.64 -14.24
C SER A 39 4.38 -4.49 -14.77
N SER A 40 3.54 -3.85 -15.58
CA SER A 40 2.82 -4.40 -16.75
C SER A 40 2.28 -5.84 -16.68
N SER A 41 0.99 -6.03 -16.34
CA SER A 41 0.00 -6.80 -17.14
C SER A 41 -1.28 -7.14 -16.38
N GLY A 42 -2.42 -6.66 -16.90
CA GLY A 42 -3.77 -7.26 -16.81
C GLY A 42 -4.47 -7.18 -15.44
N SER A 43 -5.73 -6.77 -15.33
CA SER A 43 -6.74 -6.47 -16.33
C SER A 43 -7.86 -5.73 -15.61
N ASP A 44 -8.32 -4.70 -16.31
CA ASP A 44 -9.62 -4.07 -16.32
C ASP A 44 -10.65 -4.50 -15.27
N GLN A 45 -11.12 -3.46 -14.60
CA GLN A 45 -12.38 -3.35 -13.90
C GLN A 45 -13.53 -3.86 -14.79
N THR A 46 -14.26 -4.87 -14.33
CA THR A 46 -15.68 -5.02 -14.67
C THR A 46 -16.47 -5.25 -13.41
N ALA A 47 -16.87 -4.16 -12.76
CA ALA A 47 -18.16 -4.14 -12.08
C ALA A 47 -19.21 -3.97 -13.18
N SER A 48 -19.79 -5.08 -13.64
CA SER A 48 -20.89 -5.08 -14.61
C SER A 48 -22.15 -5.59 -13.92
N THR A 49 -23.08 -4.64 -13.73
CA THR A 49 -24.54 -4.75 -13.52
C THR A 49 -25.06 -5.36 -12.22
#